data_AF-A0A9N9PEL5-F1
#
_entry.id   AF-A0A9N9PEL5-F1
#
_cell.length_a   1.000
_cell.length_b   1.000
_cell.length_c   1.000
_cell.angle_alpha   90.00
_cell.angle_beta   90.00
_cell.angle_gamma   90.00
#
_symmetry.space_group_name_H-M   'P 1'
#
loop_
_entity.id
_entity.type
_entity.pdbx_description
1 polymer ?
#
loop_
_entity_poly.entity_id
_entity_poly.type
_entity_poly.pdbx_seq_one_letter_code
_entity_poly.pdbx_strand_id
1 'polypeptide(L)'
;FLMHACAHNPTGVDPTPEQWDQISKLIKERGHFPFFDMAYQGFASGDINRDAYAVRKFVADGHRIALSQSFAKNMGLYAERVGAFSLITESQKEKAAVDSQLRLVIRPMFSNPPINGARIASYVLSDPELYNEWQ
;
A
#
# COMPACT_ATOMS: atom_id res chain seq x y z
N PHE A 1 4.25 -9.95 9.72
CA PHE A 1 5.43 -9.10 9.95
C PHE A 1 5.14 -7.75 9.30
N LEU A 2 5.06 -6.66 10.08
CA LEU A 2 4.69 -5.32 9.60
C LEU A 2 5.95 -4.54 9.21
N MET A 3 5.95 -3.90 8.05
CA MET A 3 7.07 -3.12 7.50
C MET A 3 6.55 -1.81 6.91
N HIS A 4 7.32 -0.72 7.06
CA HIS A 4 7.04 0.52 6.34
C HIS A 4 7.68 0.45 4.96
N ALA A 5 6.92 0.75 3.90
CA ALA A 5 7.42 0.63 2.52
C ALA A 5 8.54 1.63 2.19
N CYS A 6 8.43 2.84 2.75
CA CYS A 6 9.37 3.95 2.66
C CYS A 6 9.02 5.00 3.73
N ALA A 7 9.94 5.94 3.96
CA ALA A 7 9.85 7.01 4.95
C ALA A 7 9.40 6.51 6.32
N HIS A 8 10.19 5.62 6.92
CA HIS A 8 9.87 5.01 8.21
C HIS A 8 9.54 6.09 9.26
N ASN A 9 8.33 6.00 9.81
CA ASN A 9 7.90 6.85 10.92
C ASN A 9 8.22 6.14 12.26
N PRO A 10 8.97 6.75 13.20
CA PRO A 10 9.37 8.17 13.26
C PRO A 10 10.80 8.48 12.84
N THR A 11 11.63 7.49 12.52
CA THR A 11 13.09 7.71 12.37
C THR A 11 13.50 8.41 11.08
N GLY A 12 12.69 8.32 10.03
CA GLY A 12 13.03 8.75 8.67
C GLY A 12 14.11 7.91 7.98
N VAL A 13 14.53 6.80 8.58
CA VAL A 13 15.62 5.95 8.05
C VAL A 13 15.04 4.64 7.49
N ASP A 14 15.29 4.41 6.21
CA ASP A 14 14.82 3.23 5.49
C ASP A 14 15.97 2.27 5.15
N PRO A 15 15.70 0.96 5.00
CA PRO A 15 16.64 0.04 4.39
C PRO A 15 16.97 0.45 2.95
N THR A 16 18.23 0.26 2.57
CA THR A 16 18.69 0.34 1.17
C THR A 16 18.04 -0.74 0.31
N PRO A 17 18.02 -0.59 -1.04
CA PRO A 17 17.54 -1.64 -1.94
C PRO A 17 18.17 -3.02 -1.67
N GLU A 18 19.49 -3.06 -1.46
CA GLU A 18 20.23 -4.29 -1.19
C GLU A 18 19.82 -4.93 0.15
N GLN A 19 19.50 -4.10 1.16
CA GLN A 19 18.97 -4.58 2.42
C GLN A 19 17.53 -5.10 2.27
N TRP A 20 16.70 -4.45 1.46
CA TRP A 20 15.35 -4.95 1.15
C TRP A 20 15.37 -6.32 0.47
N ASP A 21 16.32 -6.56 -0.43
CA ASP A 21 16.52 -7.86 -1.06
C ASP A 21 16.85 -8.95 -0.03
N GLN A 22 17.71 -8.64 0.94
CA GLN A 22 18.04 -9.54 2.05
C GLN A 22 16.84 -9.79 2.97
N ILE A 23 16.08 -8.73 3.30
CA ILE A 23 14.87 -8.84 4.13
C ILE A 23 13.82 -9.70 3.43
N SER A 24 13.56 -9.49 2.14
CA SER A 24 12.62 -10.29 1.35
C SER A 24 12.97 -11.78 1.42
N LYS A 25 14.26 -12.12 1.21
CA LYS A 25 14.76 -13.49 1.31
C LYS A 25 14.52 -14.08 2.70
N LEU A 26 14.87 -13.34 3.76
CA LEU A 26 14.71 -13.81 5.14
C LEU A 26 13.23 -14.01 5.52
N ILE A 27 12.34 -13.10 5.13
CA ILE A 27 10.88 -13.23 5.35
C ILE A 27 10.37 -14.54 4.73
N LYS A 28 10.83 -14.87 3.52
CA LYS A 28 10.45 -16.09 2.80
C LYS A 28 11.01 -17.33 3.49
N GLU A 29 12.30 -17.34 3.81
CA GLU A 29 12.98 -18.46 4.50
C GLU A 29 12.36 -18.78 5.86
N ARG A 30 11.85 -17.77 6.56
CA ARG A 30 11.21 -17.91 7.87
C ARG A 30 9.69 -18.13 7.79
N GLY A 31 9.11 -18.15 6.60
CA GLY A 31 7.67 -18.32 6.40
C GLY A 31 6.83 -17.20 7.02
N HIS A 32 7.38 -15.99 7.15
CA HIS A 32 6.65 -14.85 7.70
C HIS A 32 5.70 -14.27 6.65
N PHE A 33 4.52 -13.84 7.10
CA PHE A 33 3.58 -13.12 6.23
C PHE A 33 3.92 -11.62 6.19
N PRO A 34 4.32 -11.06 5.04
CA PRO A 34 4.64 -9.64 4.89
C PRO A 34 3.39 -8.76 4.83
N PHE A 35 3.36 -7.73 5.68
CA PHE A 35 2.35 -6.68 5.68
C PHE A 35 3.07 -5.34 5.57
N PHE A 36 2.74 -4.55 4.55
CA PHE A 36 3.27 -3.21 4.33
C PHE A 36 2.31 -2.10 4.76
N ASP A 37 2.86 -1.09 5.43
CA ASP A 37 2.26 0.23 5.59
C ASP A 37 2.95 1.20 4.62
N MET A 38 2.17 1.85 3.75
CA MET A 38 2.64 2.75 2.70
C MET A 38 1.87 4.07 2.73
N ALA A 39 2.31 4.99 3.58
CA ALA A 39 1.66 6.28 3.78
C ALA A 39 2.28 7.45 2.99
N TYR A 40 3.47 7.27 2.42
CA TYR A 40 4.30 8.36 1.90
C TYR A 40 4.79 8.17 0.45
N GLN A 41 4.14 7.30 -0.35
CA GLN A 41 4.53 7.05 -1.74
C GLN A 41 4.52 8.33 -2.58
N GLY A 42 5.64 8.64 -3.24
CA GLY A 42 5.85 9.88 -4.01
C GLY A 42 6.24 11.06 -3.12
N PHE A 43 5.69 11.13 -1.90
CA PHE A 43 5.99 12.19 -0.94
C PHE A 43 7.41 12.09 -0.35
N ALA A 44 7.98 10.88 -0.26
CA ALA A 44 9.28 10.66 0.37
C ALA A 44 10.43 11.09 -0.54
N SER A 45 10.41 10.69 -1.82
CA SER A 45 11.51 10.95 -2.76
C SER A 45 11.15 11.81 -3.98
N GLY A 46 9.87 12.12 -4.19
CA GLY A 46 9.38 12.70 -5.45
C GLY A 46 9.29 11.67 -6.59
N ASP A 47 9.45 10.37 -6.30
CA ASP A 47 9.31 9.30 -7.28
C ASP A 47 8.48 8.15 -6.69
N ILE A 48 7.25 8.02 -7.21
CA ILE A 48 6.28 7.00 -6.81
C ILE A 48 6.77 5.55 -7.04
N ASN A 49 7.69 5.32 -7.97
CA ASN A 49 8.23 4.00 -8.29
C ASN A 49 9.34 3.64 -7.33
N ARG A 50 10.23 4.60 -7.04
CA ARG A 50 11.29 4.45 -6.04
C ARG A 50 10.71 4.16 -4.67
N ASP A 51 9.69 4.92 -4.27
CA ASP A 51 9.03 4.76 -2.97
C ASP A 51 8.24 3.44 -2.86
N ALA A 52 7.95 2.79 -3.99
CA ALA A 52 7.29 1.48 -4.07
C ALA A 52 8.25 0.29 -4.19
N TYR A 53 9.57 0.52 -4.15
CA TYR A 53 10.57 -0.52 -4.41
C TYR A 53 10.38 -1.76 -3.52
N ALA A 54 10.30 -1.59 -2.20
CA ALA A 54 10.20 -2.71 -1.25
C ALA A 54 8.96 -3.59 -1.54
N VAL A 55 7.80 -2.96 -1.73
CA VAL A 55 6.55 -3.65 -2.05
C VAL A 55 6.69 -4.43 -3.36
N ARG A 56 7.17 -3.79 -4.43
CA ARG A 56 7.33 -4.41 -5.75
C ARG A 56 8.35 -5.55 -5.71
N LYS A 57 9.43 -5.42 -4.97
CA LYS A 57 10.43 -6.47 -4.78
C LYS A 57 9.82 -7.71 -4.12
N PHE A 58 9.04 -7.53 -3.04
CA PHE A 58 8.38 -8.64 -2.38
C PHE A 58 7.38 -9.34 -3.32
N VAL A 59 6.61 -8.59 -4.10
CA VAL A 59 5.72 -9.20 -5.09
C VAL A 59 6.50 -9.97 -6.16
N ALA A 60 7.59 -9.40 -6.68
CA ALA A 60 8.45 -10.05 -7.68
C ALA A 60 9.11 -11.34 -7.15
N ASP A 61 9.43 -11.39 -5.85
CA ASP A 61 9.96 -12.59 -5.19
C ASP A 61 8.88 -13.64 -4.86
N GLY A 62 7.63 -13.39 -5.24
CA GLY A 62 6.50 -14.31 -5.09
C GLY A 62 5.88 -14.31 -3.70
N HIS A 63 6.07 -13.23 -2.92
CA HIS A 63 5.37 -13.10 -1.65
C HIS A 63 3.89 -12.78 -1.87
N ARG A 64 3.04 -13.40 -1.04
CA ARG A 64 1.68 -12.90 -0.81
C ARG A 64 1.76 -11.82 0.25
N ILE A 65 1.44 -10.58 -0.11
CA ILE A 65 1.51 -9.43 0.79
C ILE A 65 0.11 -8.93 1.17
N ALA A 66 0.01 -8.31 2.34
CA ALA A 66 -1.00 -7.30 2.61
C ALA A 66 -0.37 -5.90 2.47
N LEU A 67 -1.15 -4.91 2.04
CA LEU A 67 -0.72 -3.51 1.90
C LEU A 67 -1.83 -2.58 2.39
N SER A 68 -1.48 -1.72 3.34
CA SER A 68 -2.27 -0.55 3.73
C SER A 68 -1.66 0.69 3.09
N GLN A 69 -2.41 1.36 2.22
CA GLN A 69 -1.97 2.55 1.51
C GLN A 69 -2.79 3.77 1.97
N SER A 70 -2.13 4.91 2.18
CA SER A 70 -2.79 6.17 2.54
C SER A 70 -2.55 7.25 1.51
N PHE A 71 -3.59 8.03 1.21
CA PHE A 71 -3.50 9.21 0.35
C PHE A 71 -3.45 10.53 1.14
N ALA A 72 -3.31 10.45 2.47
CA ALA A 72 -3.34 11.62 3.33
C ALA A 72 -2.20 12.61 3.04
N LYS A 73 -0.99 12.10 2.71
CA LYS A 73 0.20 12.94 2.53
C LYS A 73 0.48 13.21 1.06
N ASN A 74 0.54 12.16 0.25
CA ASN A 74 0.90 12.30 -1.17
C ASN A 74 -0.15 13.07 -2.00
N MET A 75 -1.42 13.13 -1.57
CA MET A 75 -2.46 13.95 -2.22
C MET A 75 -3.00 15.06 -1.30
N GLY A 76 -2.45 15.23 -0.09
CA GLY A 76 -2.96 16.20 0.89
C GLY A 76 -4.38 15.90 1.41
N LEU A 77 -4.92 14.69 1.20
CA LEU A 77 -6.28 14.30 1.56
C LEU A 77 -6.39 13.87 3.04
N TYR A 78 -5.75 14.61 3.94
CA TYR A 78 -5.60 14.26 5.37
C TYR A 78 -6.94 13.95 6.05
N ALA A 79 -7.88 14.88 5.97
CA ALA A 79 -9.17 14.80 6.65
C ALA A 79 -10.25 14.06 5.85
N GLU A 80 -10.03 13.85 4.55
CA GLU A 80 -10.93 13.08 3.67
C GLU A 80 -10.86 11.57 3.92
N ARG A 81 -9.86 11.13 4.70
CA ARG A 81 -9.68 9.75 5.18
C ARG A 81 -9.61 8.72 4.04
N VAL A 82 -8.86 9.07 2.99
CA VAL A 82 -8.71 8.23 1.81
C VAL A 82 -7.53 7.27 1.96
N GLY A 83 -7.78 5.99 1.71
CA GLY A 83 -6.80 4.93 1.73
C GLY A 83 -7.33 3.68 1.03
N ALA A 84 -6.45 2.71 0.85
CA ALA A 84 -6.78 1.42 0.26
C ALA A 84 -6.13 0.29 1.05
N PHE A 85 -6.84 -0.84 1.16
CA PHE A 85 -6.28 -2.09 1.65
C PHE A 85 -6.23 -3.09 0.50
N SER A 86 -5.05 -3.67 0.27
CA SER A 86 -4.82 -4.66 -0.79
C SER A 86 -4.26 -5.95 -0.19
N LEU A 87 -4.68 -7.10 -0.73
CA LEU A 87 -4.16 -8.41 -0.37
C LEU A 87 -3.93 -9.23 -1.65
N ILE A 88 -2.76 -9.81 -1.82
CA ILE A 88 -2.49 -10.74 -2.91
C ILE A 88 -3.10 -12.10 -2.58
N THR A 89 -3.89 -12.62 -3.52
CA THR A 89 -4.54 -13.94 -3.43
C THR A 89 -4.09 -14.80 -4.61
N GLU A 90 -4.07 -16.11 -4.42
CA GLU A 90 -3.61 -17.11 -5.39
C GLU A 90 -4.65 -17.37 -6.48
N SER A 91 -5.93 -17.07 -6.23
CA SER A 91 -7.02 -17.35 -7.17
C SER A 91 -8.21 -16.42 -6.99
N GLN A 92 -9.06 -16.35 -8.03
CA GLN A 92 -10.34 -15.64 -7.96
C GLN A 92 -11.27 -16.18 -6.87
N LYS A 93 -11.19 -17.49 -6.58
CA LYS A 93 -11.96 -18.12 -5.50
C LYS A 93 -11.50 -17.62 -4.13
N GLU A 94 -10.19 -17.57 -3.90
CA GLU A 94 -9.63 -17.04 -2.65
C GLU A 94 -9.94 -15.55 -2.50
N LYS A 95 -9.79 -14.76 -3.58
CA LYS A 95 -10.19 -13.35 -3.61
C LYS A 95 -11.63 -13.16 -3.15
N ALA A 96 -12.58 -13.93 -3.70
CA ALA A 96 -13.99 -13.82 -3.33
C ALA A 96 -14.24 -14.18 -1.85
N ALA A 97 -13.56 -15.23 -1.36
CA ALA A 97 -13.64 -15.60 0.05
C ALA A 97 -13.09 -14.50 0.97
N VAL A 98 -11.91 -13.95 0.65
CA VAL A 98 -11.31 -12.83 1.40
C VAL A 98 -12.20 -11.60 1.38
N ASP A 99 -12.72 -11.19 0.22
CA ASP A 99 -13.61 -10.03 0.10
C ASP A 99 -14.87 -10.19 0.96
N SER A 100 -15.44 -11.41 1.01
CA SER A 100 -16.59 -11.69 1.88
C SER A 100 -16.28 -11.46 3.37
N GLN A 101 -15.11 -11.89 3.84
CA GLN A 101 -14.71 -11.73 5.24
C GLN A 101 -14.36 -10.28 5.56
N LEU A 102 -13.67 -9.57 4.65
CA LEU A 102 -13.37 -8.15 4.82
C LEU A 102 -14.66 -7.33 4.94
N ARG A 103 -15.68 -7.62 4.13
CA ARG A 103 -16.99 -6.96 4.21
C ARG A 103 -17.71 -7.23 5.53
N LEU A 104 -17.59 -8.43 6.09
CA LEU A 104 -18.16 -8.75 7.40
C LEU A 104 -17.50 -7.95 8.52
N VAL A 105 -16.21 -7.63 8.41
CA VAL A 105 -15.50 -6.76 9.36
C VAL A 105 -15.87 -5.28 9.16
N ILE A 106 -15.91 -4.81 7.91
CA ILE A 106 -16.21 -3.40 7.57
C ILE A 106 -17.64 -3.01 7.99
N ARG A 107 -18.61 -3.89 7.72
CA ARG A 107 -20.04 -3.59 7.88
C ARG A 107 -20.43 -3.10 9.30
N PRO A 108 -20.04 -3.78 10.40
CA PRO A 108 -20.33 -3.29 11.75
C PRO A 108 -19.43 -2.14 12.20
N MET A 109 -18.28 -1.90 11.55
CA MET A 109 -17.36 -0.82 11.96
C MET A 109 -17.79 0.54 11.43
N PHE A 110 -18.03 0.65 10.12
CA PHE A 110 -18.35 1.93 9.48
C PHE A 110 -19.27 1.79 8.27
N SER A 111 -19.81 0.59 8.00
CA SER A 111 -20.68 0.26 6.86
C SER A 111 -19.99 0.41 5.50
N ASN A 112 -19.63 1.63 5.10
CA ASN A 112 -19.05 1.98 3.81
C ASN A 112 -18.12 3.20 3.95
N PRO A 113 -17.03 3.26 3.15
CA PRO A 113 -16.04 4.34 3.26
C PRO A 113 -16.58 5.69 2.74
N PRO A 114 -16.00 6.82 3.18
CA PRO A 114 -16.34 8.14 2.65
C PRO A 114 -16.00 8.26 1.16
N ILE A 115 -16.93 8.81 0.37
CA ILE A 115 -16.83 8.80 -1.10
C ILE A 115 -16.08 9.99 -1.70
N ASN A 116 -16.07 11.14 -1.03
CA ASN A 116 -15.60 12.40 -1.60
C ASN A 116 -14.12 12.35 -1.99
N GLY A 117 -13.21 12.17 -1.02
CA GLY A 117 -11.79 12.08 -1.31
C GLY A 117 -11.42 10.89 -2.21
N ALA A 118 -12.16 9.78 -2.15
CA ALA A 118 -11.94 8.66 -3.06
C ALA A 118 -12.21 9.04 -4.54
N ARG A 119 -13.22 9.89 -4.79
CA ARG A 119 -13.49 10.43 -6.13
C ARG A 119 -12.40 11.39 -6.59
N ILE A 120 -11.89 12.25 -5.70
CA ILE A 120 -10.78 13.17 -6.01
C ILE A 120 -9.53 12.37 -6.40
N ALA A 121 -9.13 11.41 -5.56
CA ALA A 121 -7.97 10.55 -5.84
C ALA A 121 -8.16 9.78 -7.16
N SER A 122 -9.34 9.19 -7.37
CA SER A 122 -9.65 8.49 -8.62
C SER A 122 -9.57 9.39 -9.85
N TYR A 123 -10.08 10.62 -9.75
CA TYR A 123 -10.06 11.58 -10.86
C TYR A 123 -8.63 11.96 -11.26
N VAL A 124 -7.79 12.32 -10.28
CA VAL A 124 -6.37 12.62 -10.52
C VAL A 124 -5.63 11.41 -11.11
N LEU A 125 -5.86 10.20 -10.57
CA LEU A 125 -5.15 9.00 -11.00
C LEU A 125 -5.58 8.44 -12.36
N SER A 126 -6.76 8.84 -12.85
CA SER A 126 -7.33 8.31 -14.10
C SER A 126 -7.17 9.27 -15.27
N ASP A 127 -6.80 10.53 -15.01
CA ASP A 127 -6.54 11.55 -16.02
C ASP A 127 -5.01 11.69 -16.24
N PRO A 128 -4.49 11.46 -17.46
CA PRO A 128 -3.05 11.53 -17.71
C PRO A 128 -2.40 12.89 -17.46
N GLU A 129 -3.12 13.99 -17.68
CA GLU A 129 -2.59 15.34 -17.47
C GLU A 129 -2.47 15.60 -15.97
N LEU A 130 -3.55 15.36 -15.21
CA LEU A 130 -3.55 15.53 -13.75
C LEU A 130 -2.58 14.57 -13.05
N TYR A 131 -2.48 13.32 -13.54
CA TYR A 131 -1.52 12.36 -13.01
C TYR A 131 -0.08 12.85 -13.18
N ASN A 132 0.24 13.42 -14.36
CA ASN A 132 1.56 13.96 -14.62
C ASN A 132 1.87 15.21 -13.79
N GLU A 133 0.86 16.04 -13.48
CA GLU A 133 1.03 17.16 -12.56
C GLU A 133 1.23 16.72 -11.10
N TRP A 134 0.63 15.59 -10.71
CA TRP A 134 0.68 15.08 -9.34
C TRP A 134 1.95 14.30 -9.00
N GLN A 135 2.46 13.47 -9.93
CA GLN A 135 3.46 12.44 -9.63
C GLN A 135 4.85 12.95 -9.26
#